data_AF-A0A645IUB7-F1
#
_entry.id   AF-A0A645IUB7-F1
#
_cell.length_a   1.000
_cell.length_b   1.000
_cell.length_c   1.000
_cell.angle_alpha   90.00
_cell.angle_beta   90.00
_cell.angle_gamma   90.00
#
_symmetry.space_group_name_H-M   'P 1'
#
loop_
_entity.id
_entity.type
_entity.pdbx_description
1 polymer ?
#
loop_
_entity_poly.entity_id
_entity_poly.type
_entity_poly.pdbx_seq_one_letter_code
_entity_poly.pdbx_strand_id
1 'polypeptide(L)' 'MGLFGDKYGDRVKVYTMGAFSKEICGGPHATNTADLHHFTIKKEEASSAGVRRIKAVLD' A
#
# COMPACT_ATOMS: atom_id res chain seq x y z
N MET A 1 -9.93 11.32 -19.20
CA MET A 1 -10.41 11.24 -17.79
C MET A 1 -11.19 9.94 -17.61
N GLY A 2 -10.52 8.77 -17.60
CA GLY A 2 -11.20 7.47 -17.72
C GLY A 2 -10.44 6.32 -17.07
N LEU A 3 -9.84 6.55 -15.90
CA LEU A 3 -9.14 5.48 -15.17
C LEU A 3 -9.75 5.20 -13.78
N PHE A 4 -10.53 6.13 -13.23
CA PHE A 4 -11.12 5.96 -11.91
C PHE A 4 -12.54 5.38 -11.96
N GLY A 5 -13.41 5.84 -12.86
CA GLY A 5 -14.80 5.35 -12.95
C GLY A 5 -14.95 3.90 -13.43
N ASP A 6 -14.10 3.45 -14.36
CA ASP A 6 -14.17 2.06 -14.86
C ASP A 6 -13.59 1.04 -13.87
N LYS A 7 -12.69 1.48 -12.98
CA LYS A 7 -12.03 0.60 -11.99
C LYS A 7 -12.66 0.67 -10.60
N TYR A 8 -13.32 1.78 -10.28
CA TYR A 8 -13.87 2.04 -8.95
C TYR A 8 -15.25 2.68 -9.08
N GLY A 9 -16.22 2.19 -8.29
CA GLY A 9 -17.58 2.74 -8.31
C GLY A 9 -17.69 4.14 -7.70
N ASP A 10 -18.91 4.69 -7.70
CA ASP A 10 -19.21 6.05 -7.22
C ASP A 10 -18.81 6.32 -5.77
N ARG A 11 -18.69 5.26 -4.96
CA ARG A 11 -18.20 5.31 -3.57
C ARG A 11 -17.07 4.32 -3.38
N VAL A 12 -15.98 4.81 -2.79
CA VAL A 12 -14.78 4.01 -2.48
C VAL A 12 -14.44 4.10 -1.00
N LYS A 13 -13.82 3.04 -0.47
CA LYS A 13 -13.25 3.05 0.87
C LYS A 13 -11.82 3.59 0.79
N VAL A 14 -11.56 4.66 1.53
CA VAL A 14 -10.24 5.30 1.60
C VAL A 14 -9.66 5.07 2.98
N TYR A 15 -8.40 4.65 3.02
CA TYR A 15 -7.61 4.53 4.24
C TYR A 15 -6.56 5.64 4.29
N THR A 16 -6.32 6.20 5.47
CA THR A 16 -5.36 7.28 5.67
C THR A 16 -4.42 6.93 6.82
N MET A 17 -3.12 7.02 6.57
CA MET A 17 -2.07 6.85 7.57
C MET A 17 -1.46 8.23 7.89
N GLY A 18 -2.04 8.91 8.89
CA GLY A 18 -1.63 10.26 9.29
C GLY A 18 -1.63 11.24 8.12
N ALA A 19 -0.60 12.09 8.03
CA ALA A 19 -0.39 12.99 6.90
C ALA A 19 0.45 12.37 5.76
N PHE A 20 0.88 11.11 5.90
CA PHE A 20 1.90 10.50 5.04
C PHE A 20 1.31 9.77 3.84
N SER A 21 0.21 9.03 4.03
CA SER A 21 -0.39 8.22 2.97
C SER A 21 -1.92 8.25 3.02
N LYS A 22 -2.54 8.21 1.84
CA LYS A 22 -3.98 8.13 1.64
C LYS A 22 -4.26 7.29 0.40
N GLU A 23 -4.92 6.16 0.58
CA GLU A 23 -5.07 5.15 -0.47
C GLU A 23 -6.49 4.57 -0.51
N ILE A 24 -6.90 4.08 -1.68
CA ILE A 24 -8.14 3.32 -1.84
C ILE A 24 -7.83 1.86 -1.51
N CYS A 25 -8.35 1.36 -0.39
CA CYS A 25 -8.15 -0.03 0.04
C CYS A 25 -9.44 -0.62 0.64
N GLY A 26 -9.83 -1.79 0.14
CA GLY A 26 -11.00 -2.53 0.62
C GLY A 26 -10.67 -3.65 1.62
N GLY A 27 -9.39 -3.93 1.85
CA GLY A 27 -8.94 -5.03 2.71
C GLY A 27 -9.09 -4.76 4.21
N PRO A 28 -8.82 -5.77 5.06
CA PRO A 28 -8.65 -5.56 6.49
C PRO A 28 -7.37 -4.76 6.77
N HIS A 29 -7.42 -3.93 7.80
CA HIS A 29 -6.27 -3.15 8.27
C HIS A 29 -6.02 -3.45 9.76
N ALA A 30 -4.76 -3.39 10.17
CA ALA A 30 -4.40 -3.33 11.59
C ALA A 30 -4.95 -2.04 12.22
N THR A 31 -5.21 -2.06 13.53
CA THR A 31 -5.78 -0.90 14.23
C THR A 31 -4.77 0.25 14.31
N ASN A 32 -3.48 -0.07 14.49
CA ASN A 32 -2.40 0.90 14.46
C ASN A 32 -1.10 0.25 13.94
N THR A 33 -0.07 1.06 13.66
CA THR A 33 1.19 0.55 13.09
C THR A 33 2.05 -0.23 14.09
N ALA A 34 1.86 -0.04 15.40
CA ALA A 34 2.61 -0.80 16.40
C ALA A 34 2.20 -2.28 16.43
N ASP A 35 0.96 -2.59 16.01
CA ASP A 35 0.47 -3.97 15.84
C ASP A 35 1.24 -4.74 14.75
N LEU A 36 1.96 -4.03 13.87
CA LEU A 36 2.72 -4.62 12.76
C LEU A 36 4.18 -4.95 13.12
N HIS A 37 4.62 -4.62 14.34
CA HIS A 37 5.98 -4.89 14.83
C HIS A 37 7.09 -4.35 13.91
N HIS A 38 8.13 -5.14 13.62
CA HIS A 38 9.26 -4.71 12.81
C HIS A 38 8.97 -4.95 11.33
N PHE A 39 9.25 -3.94 10.51
CA PHE A 39 9.21 -4.07 9.06
C PHE A 39 10.64 -4.27 8.55
N THR A 40 10.94 -5.48 8.08
CA THR A 40 12.28 -5.84 7.63
C THR A 40 12.33 -6.06 6.13
N ILE A 41 13.14 -5.28 5.41
CA ILE A 41 13.41 -5.48 3.99
C ILE A 41 14.33 -6.69 3.82
N LYS A 42 13.87 -7.71 3.10
CA LYS A 42 14.63 -8.94 2.84
C LYS A 42 15.35 -8.91 1.50
N LYS A 43 14.81 -8.18 0.51
CA LYS A 43 15.42 -8.08 -0.81
C LYS A 43 15.02 -6.79 -1.50
N GLU A 44 15.96 -6.21 -2.24
CA GLU A 44 15.70 -5.15 -3.20
C GLU A 44 16.39 -5.50 -4.53
N GLU A 45 15.64 -5.43 -5.64
CA GLU A 45 16.18 -5.76 -6.97
C GLU A 45 15.56 -4.91 -8.07
N ALA A 46 16.27 -4.75 -9.19
CA ALA A 46 15.69 -4.13 -10.39
C ALA A 46 14.69 -5.10 -11.04
N SER A 47 13.45 -4.65 -11.26
CA SER A 47 12.42 -5.46 -11.95
C SER A 47 12.38 -5.17 -13.45
N SER A 48 12.74 -3.95 -13.85
CA SER A 48 12.87 -3.49 -15.23
C SER A 48 13.58 -2.12 -15.25
N ALA A 49 13.83 -1.55 -16.43
CA ALA A 49 14.44 -0.22 -16.55
C ALA A 49 13.59 0.83 -15.80
N GLY A 50 14.20 1.50 -14.81
CA GLY A 50 13.54 2.51 -13.98
C GLY A 50 12.60 1.98 -12.90
N VAL A 51 12.49 0.65 -12.71
CA VAL A 51 11.58 0.03 -11.73
C VAL A 51 12.35 -0.85 -10.76
N ARG A 52 12.15 -0.61 -9.46
CA ARG A 52 12.73 -1.43 -8.38
C ARG A 52 11.63 -2.19 -7.63
N ARG A 53 11.94 -3.39 -7.18
CA ARG A 53 11.07 -4.25 -6.39
C ARG A 53 11.68 -4.45 -5.01
N ILE A 54 10.89 -4.12 -3.98
CA ILE A 54 11.24 -4.34 -2.58
C ILE A 54 10.40 -5.51 -2.06
N LYS A 55 11.04 -6.51 -1.44
CA LYS A 55 10.39 -7.58 -0.69
C LYS A 55 10.70 -7.40 0.79
N ALA A 56 9.66 -7.35 1.61
CA ALA A 56 9.76 -7.17 3.05
C ALA A 56 8.80 -8.11 3.78
N VAL A 57 9.07 -8.30 5.06
CA VAL A 57 8.21 -9.07 5.98
C VAL A 57 7.97 -8.25 7.24
N LEU A 58 6.91 -8.63 7.96
CA LEU A 58 6.68 -8.18 9.34
C LEU A 58 7.22 -9.27 10.27
N ASP A 59 8.05 -8.89 11.25
CA ASP A 59 8.63 -9.77 12.25
C ASP A 59 8.51 -9.23 13.69
#